data_AF-A0A813WTV0-F1
#
_entry.id   AF-A0A813WTV0-F1
#
_cell.length_a   1.000
_cell.length_b   1.000
_cell.length_c   1.000
_cell.angle_alpha   90.00
_cell.angle_beta   90.00
_cell.angle_gamma   90.00
#
_symmetry.space_group_name_H-M   'P 1'
#
loop_
_entity.id
_entity.type
_entity.pdbx_description
1 polymer ?
#
loop_
_entity_poly.entity_id
_entity_poly.type
_entity_poly.pdbx_seq_one_letter_code
_entity_poly.pdbx_strand_id
1 'polypeptide(L)'
;MVGILFIMSIDPCLKSTPFASIKEESYFKQEEEILFSMHTVFRVTAVKQMDNKNELYQVELELTSDDDQQLRLLTDRIREEVDVCTGWERLGKLLLTTGQYNKAEELYNVLVEQTSDQGEKAYYYVCLGYVRDHQGDYEKAIWYYEQGLEILKRTVPSDHPYLASSYNNIGNVYDSMGEYSKALSFYEKALQIFQNTLPSNHPDLATSYNNIGCVYDNMKEYSKALSYYEKALAIRQKSLSLNHPDLAASYNNISFVYHNMKDYSKALLYLERSLDILQHVLPPTHPEIQNVKDGIEIVKKKL
;
A
#
# COMPACT_ATOMS: atom_id res chain seq x y z
N MET A 1 -8.46 16.87 23.64
CA MET A 1 -8.22 17.87 22.58
C MET A 1 -7.35 18.95 23.20
N VAL A 2 -6.08 19.02 22.83
CA VAL A 2 -5.29 20.25 23.01
C VAL A 2 -4.84 20.60 21.62
N GLY A 3 -5.69 21.34 20.91
CA GLY A 3 -5.24 22.09 19.75
C GLY A 3 -4.37 23.22 20.29
N ILE A 4 -3.13 23.28 19.85
CA ILE A 4 -2.30 24.45 20.11
C ILE A 4 -2.80 25.55 19.18
N LEU A 5 -3.60 26.46 19.75
CA LEU A 5 -3.99 27.71 19.10
C LEU A 5 -2.81 28.67 19.21
N PHE A 6 -2.13 28.92 18.10
CA PHE A 6 -1.19 30.03 18.02
C PHE A 6 -1.99 31.33 17.83
N ILE A 7 -2.20 32.10 18.90
CA ILE A 7 -2.60 33.51 18.80
C ILE A 7 -1.31 34.33 18.80
N MET A 8 -1.00 34.99 17.68
CA MET A 8 0.09 35.95 17.63
C MET A 8 -0.47 37.38 17.62
N SER A 9 0.06 38.22 18.51
CA SER A 9 -0.14 39.67 18.47
C SER A 9 1.03 40.26 17.70
N ILE A 10 0.78 40.70 16.46
CA ILE A 10 1.77 41.41 15.65
C ILE A 10 1.70 42.88 16.04
N ASP A 11 2.80 43.43 16.57
CA ASP A 11 2.95 44.89 16.68
C ASP A 11 3.20 45.44 15.26
N PRO A 12 2.26 46.22 14.69
CA PRO A 12 2.38 46.73 13.32
C PRO A 12 3.53 47.73 13.14
N CYS A 13 4.19 48.16 14.22
CA CYS A 13 5.37 49.02 14.16
C CYS A 13 6.69 48.24 13.97
N LEU A 14 6.70 46.92 14.18
CA LEU A 14 7.87 46.08 13.96
C LEU A 14 8.00 45.73 12.48
N LYS A 15 9.08 46.19 11.83
CA LYS A 15 9.32 45.94 10.40
C LYS A 15 9.83 44.53 10.09
N SER A 16 10.35 43.81 11.08
CA SER A 16 10.76 42.40 10.95
C SER A 16 10.86 41.75 12.33
N THR A 17 10.38 40.51 12.45
CA THR A 17 10.53 39.65 13.63
C THR A 17 11.06 38.28 13.17
N PRO A 18 12.07 37.69 13.84
CA PRO A 18 12.50 36.33 13.57
C PRO A 18 11.36 35.36 13.90
N PHE A 19 10.95 34.52 12.94
CA PHE A 19 9.76 33.70 13.06
C PHE A 19 10.00 32.35 13.76
N ALA A 20 11.24 31.82 13.74
CA ALA A 20 11.75 30.78 14.62
C ALA A 20 13.19 30.43 14.20
N SER A 21 14.08 30.09 15.14
CA SER A 21 15.29 29.32 14.84
C SER A 21 14.94 27.85 14.94
N ILE A 22 14.59 27.22 13.83
CA ILE A 22 14.14 25.81 13.80
C ILE A 22 15.33 24.82 13.81
N LYS A 23 16.57 25.33 13.89
CA LYS A 23 17.81 24.53 13.88
C LYS A 23 17.95 23.61 15.11
N GLU A 24 17.27 23.93 16.21
CA GLU A 24 17.30 23.15 17.45
C GLU A 24 16.03 22.31 17.70
N GLU A 25 14.93 22.58 16.98
CA GLU A 25 13.61 21.96 17.21
C GLU A 25 13.06 21.16 16.00
N SER A 26 13.73 21.19 14.84
CA SER A 26 13.40 20.33 13.70
C SER A 26 14.09 18.97 13.81
N TYR A 27 13.31 17.89 13.77
CA TYR A 27 13.82 16.52 13.76
C TYR A 27 14.54 16.17 12.45
N PHE A 28 14.08 16.73 11.31
CA PHE A 28 14.68 16.52 9.99
C PHE A 28 15.65 17.68 9.70
N LYS A 29 16.93 17.47 9.98
CA LYS A 29 17.98 18.51 9.85
C LYS A 29 18.47 18.75 8.41
N GLN A 30 17.87 18.14 7.38
CA GLN A 30 18.44 18.12 6.02
C GLN A 30 17.49 18.30 4.82
N GLU A 31 16.19 18.56 4.96
CA GLU A 31 15.32 18.85 3.79
C GLU A 31 14.43 20.09 3.94
N GLU A 32 14.33 20.85 2.85
CA GLU A 32 13.64 22.13 2.68
C GLU A 32 12.13 21.99 2.34
N GLU A 33 11.39 21.17 3.08
CA GLU A 33 9.93 21.12 2.93
C GLU A 33 9.24 21.15 4.29
N ILE A 34 8.68 22.30 4.64
CA ILE A 34 7.86 22.47 5.84
C ILE A 34 6.39 22.42 5.42
N LEU A 35 5.75 21.28 5.70
CA LEU A 35 4.30 21.12 5.61
C LEU A 35 3.63 21.91 6.74
N PHE A 36 3.27 23.16 6.45
CA PHE A 36 2.50 24.01 7.37
C PHE A 36 1.01 23.63 7.34
N SER A 37 0.66 22.62 8.13
CA SER A 37 -0.71 22.17 8.43
C SER A 37 -1.49 21.49 7.29
N MET A 38 -2.25 20.46 7.65
CA MET A 38 -3.04 19.60 6.74
C MET A 38 -4.25 20.27 6.06
N HIS A 39 -4.36 21.61 6.08
CA HIS A 39 -5.55 22.33 5.60
C HIS A 39 -5.24 23.56 4.76
N THR A 40 -3.97 23.84 4.48
CA THR A 40 -3.62 25.03 3.70
C THR A 40 -2.38 24.75 2.86
N VAL A 41 -2.54 24.77 1.54
CA VAL A 41 -1.41 24.69 0.61
C VAL A 41 -0.89 26.10 0.40
N PHE A 42 0.42 26.27 0.53
CA PHE A 42 1.12 27.49 0.15
C PHE A 42 2.06 27.17 -1.01
N ARG A 43 2.05 28.00 -2.05
CA ARG A 43 3.03 27.91 -3.13
C ARG A 43 4.25 28.75 -2.76
N VAL A 44 5.44 28.16 -2.85
CA VAL A 44 6.69 28.93 -2.79
C VAL A 44 6.83 29.68 -4.11
N THR A 45 6.71 31.00 -4.09
CA THR A 45 6.75 31.83 -5.30
C THR A 45 8.12 32.45 -5.53
N ALA A 46 8.87 32.71 -4.45
CA ALA A 46 10.25 33.16 -4.53
C ALA A 46 11.06 32.70 -3.32
N VAL A 47 12.34 32.40 -3.57
CA VAL A 47 13.34 32.20 -2.52
C VAL A 47 14.46 33.17 -2.77
N LYS A 48 14.71 34.05 -1.81
CA LYS A 48 15.72 35.09 -1.89
C LYS A 48 16.74 34.93 -0.77
N GLN A 49 18.00 34.80 -1.16
CA GLN A 49 19.11 34.78 -0.22
C GLN A 49 19.33 36.16 0.41
N MET A 50 19.39 36.20 1.73
CA MET A 50 19.44 37.46 2.50
C MET A 50 20.82 37.73 3.10
N ASP A 51 21.69 36.72 3.17
CA ASP A 51 23.08 36.90 3.60
C ASP A 51 24.08 36.17 2.68
N ASN A 52 25.33 36.61 2.71
CA ASN A 52 26.40 36.03 1.89
C ASN A 52 26.96 34.72 2.47
N LYS A 53 26.36 34.20 3.55
CA LYS A 53 26.83 33.02 4.28
C LYS A 53 25.92 31.79 4.08
N ASN A 54 24.86 31.92 3.27
CA ASN A 54 23.87 30.87 3.01
C ASN A 54 23.11 30.44 4.29
N GLU A 55 22.98 31.32 5.27
CA GLU A 55 22.33 30.98 6.55
C GLU A 55 20.93 31.60 6.66
N LEU A 56 20.62 32.59 5.83
CA LEU A 56 19.34 33.29 5.87
C LEU A 56 18.70 33.38 4.49
N TYR A 57 17.50 32.82 4.37
CA TYR A 57 16.66 32.89 3.17
C TYR A 57 15.32 33.51 3.52
N GLN A 58 14.87 34.42 2.66
CA GLN A 58 13.52 34.91 2.62
C GLN A 58 12.74 34.07 1.62
N VAL A 59 11.69 33.40 2.09
CA VAL A 59 10.79 32.61 1.24
C VAL A 59 9.45 33.35 1.16
N GLU A 60 9.02 33.65 -0.05
CA GLU A 60 7.68 34.18 -0.30
C GLU A 60 6.73 33.01 -0.52
N LEU A 61 5.70 32.98 0.32
CA LEU A 61 4.62 31.99 0.30
C LEU A 61 3.35 32.68 -0.15
N GLU A 62 2.75 32.18 -1.22
CA GLU A 62 1.42 32.60 -1.65
C GLU A 62 0.40 31.56 -1.18
N LEU A 63 -0.61 32.02 -0.45
CA LEU A 63 -1.76 31.20 -0.10
C LEU A 63 -2.47 30.81 -1.39
N THR A 64 -2.41 29.54 -1.77
CA THR A 64 -3.23 29.05 -2.88
C THR A 64 -4.70 29.13 -2.47
N SER A 65 -5.49 29.94 -3.18
CA SER A 65 -6.93 30.03 -2.94
C SER A 65 -7.58 28.67 -3.19
N ASP A 66 -8.61 28.34 -2.39
CA ASP A 66 -9.44 27.12 -2.48
C ASP A 66 -10.09 26.86 -3.87
N ASP A 67 -9.95 27.78 -4.83
CA ASP A 67 -10.51 27.73 -6.18
C ASP A 67 -9.61 27.11 -7.26
N ASP A 68 -8.39 26.65 -6.93
CA ASP A 68 -7.63 25.82 -7.88
C ASP A 68 -8.29 24.43 -7.98
N GLN A 69 -9.06 24.23 -9.05
CA GLN A 69 -9.82 23.00 -9.29
C GLN A 69 -8.93 21.74 -9.32
N GLN A 70 -7.69 21.84 -9.80
CA GLN A 70 -6.78 20.69 -9.83
C GLN A 70 -6.24 20.37 -8.45
N LEU A 71 -5.91 21.40 -7.66
CA LEU A 71 -5.47 21.25 -6.28
C LEU A 71 -6.59 20.73 -5.38
N ARG A 72 -7.83 21.17 -5.61
CA ARG A 72 -9.03 20.69 -4.95
C ARG A 72 -9.29 19.22 -5.28
N LEU A 73 -9.22 18.83 -6.55
CA LEU A 73 -9.35 17.42 -6.97
C LEU A 73 -8.21 16.54 -6.43
N LEU A 74 -7.00 17.07 -6.29
CA LEU A 74 -5.89 16.36 -5.66
C LEU A 74 -6.12 16.21 -4.15
N THR A 75 -6.57 17.27 -3.48
CA THR A 75 -6.88 17.27 -2.05
C THR A 75 -8.05 16.36 -1.73
N ASP A 76 -9.10 16.37 -2.57
CA ASP A 76 -10.27 15.52 -2.43
C ASP A 76 -9.91 14.05 -2.72
N ARG A 77 -9.06 13.76 -3.72
CA ARG A 77 -8.51 12.40 -3.90
C ARG A 77 -7.65 11.94 -2.72
N ILE A 78 -6.78 12.80 -2.19
CA ILE A 78 -5.99 12.54 -0.98
C ILE A 78 -6.89 12.39 0.27
N ARG A 79 -8.10 12.96 0.27
CA ARG A 79 -9.10 12.74 1.34
C ARG A 79 -9.80 11.40 1.14
N GLU A 80 -10.28 11.11 -0.06
CA GLU A 80 -10.97 9.87 -0.41
C GLU A 80 -10.07 8.62 -0.25
N GLU A 81 -8.78 8.71 -0.59
CA GLU A 81 -7.84 7.58 -0.50
C GLU A 81 -7.44 7.24 0.94
N VAL A 82 -7.65 8.15 1.91
CA VAL A 82 -7.04 8.08 3.25
C VAL A 82 -8.02 8.37 4.39
N ASP A 83 -9.33 8.33 4.13
CA ASP A 83 -10.44 8.73 5.02
C ASP A 83 -10.44 8.05 6.41
N VAL A 84 -9.70 6.94 6.57
CA VAL A 84 -9.66 6.16 7.83
C VAL A 84 -8.49 6.58 8.77
N CYS A 85 -7.46 7.25 8.26
CA CYS A 85 -6.23 7.53 9.03
C CYS A 85 -6.08 9.04 9.34
N THR A 86 -5.57 9.38 10.54
CA THR A 86 -5.33 10.77 10.95
C THR A 86 -3.87 11.01 11.31
N GLY A 87 -3.43 12.27 11.32
CA GLY A 87 -2.09 12.66 11.76
C GLY A 87 -0.95 11.99 10.98
N TRP A 88 0.01 11.42 11.71
CA TRP A 88 1.22 10.82 11.14
C TRP A 88 0.97 9.55 10.33
N GLU A 89 -0.05 8.75 10.68
CA GLU A 89 -0.43 7.57 9.91
C GLU A 89 -0.85 7.93 8.49
N ARG A 90 -1.59 9.04 8.36
CA ARG A 90 -2.01 9.57 7.06
C ARG A 90 -0.81 9.98 6.22
N LEU A 91 0.14 10.69 6.82
CA LEU A 91 1.38 11.08 6.13
C LEU A 91 2.18 9.85 5.69
N GLY A 92 2.36 8.87 6.58
CA GLY A 92 3.07 7.64 6.26
C GLY A 92 2.43 6.89 5.09
N LYS A 93 1.10 6.71 5.10
CA LYS A 93 0.39 6.08 3.98
C LYS A 93 0.56 6.85 2.67
N LEU A 94 0.50 8.19 2.68
CA LEU A 94 0.76 9.01 1.48
C LEU A 94 2.19 8.84 0.96
N LEU A 95 3.19 8.79 1.85
CA LEU A 95 4.58 8.55 1.46
C LEU A 95 4.73 7.17 0.81
N LEU A 96 4.07 6.13 1.34
CA LEU A 96 4.05 4.81 0.72
C LEU A 96 3.38 4.81 -0.66
N THR A 97 2.19 5.41 -0.78
CA THR A 97 1.44 5.47 -2.04
C THR A 97 2.16 6.29 -3.12
N THR A 98 2.90 7.33 -2.73
CA THR A 98 3.71 8.14 -3.65
C THR A 98 5.09 7.56 -3.94
N GLY A 99 5.42 6.38 -3.38
CA GLY A 99 6.70 5.70 -3.56
C GLY A 99 7.88 6.37 -2.85
N GLN A 100 7.63 7.30 -1.92
CA GLN A 100 8.64 7.98 -1.11
C GLN A 100 9.08 7.10 0.07
N TYR A 101 9.58 5.90 -0.23
CA TYR A 101 9.88 4.86 0.75
C TYR A 101 10.92 5.28 1.80
N ASN A 102 11.94 6.06 1.43
CA ASN A 102 12.95 6.53 2.39
C ASN A 102 12.34 7.48 3.44
N LYS A 103 11.51 8.43 3.02
CA LYS A 103 10.80 9.34 3.93
C LYS A 103 9.80 8.61 4.81
N ALA A 104 9.09 7.62 4.24
CA ALA A 104 8.20 6.76 5.01
C ALA A 104 8.97 6.00 6.09
N GLU A 105 10.14 5.47 5.75
CA GLU A 105 11.02 4.77 6.69
C GLU A 105 11.42 5.65 7.87
N GLU A 106 11.94 6.84 7.61
CA GLU A 106 12.35 7.78 8.65
C GLU A 106 11.18 8.12 9.57
N LEU A 107 10.02 8.44 9.01
CA LEU A 107 8.81 8.70 9.78
C LEU A 107 8.42 7.53 10.68
N TYR A 108 8.33 6.30 10.14
CA TYR A 108 7.89 5.16 10.93
C TYR A 108 8.91 4.74 11.99
N ASN A 109 10.22 4.93 11.77
CA ASN A 109 11.23 4.72 12.81
C ASN A 109 11.01 5.67 14.00
N VAL A 110 10.73 6.96 13.74
CA VAL A 110 10.38 7.94 14.80
C VAL A 110 9.13 7.52 15.57
N LEU A 111 8.09 7.11 14.85
CA LEU A 111 6.82 6.69 15.47
C LEU A 111 7.00 5.45 16.35
N VAL A 112 7.81 4.47 15.94
CA VAL A 112 8.14 3.30 16.76
C VAL A 112 8.82 3.70 18.07
N GLU A 113 9.73 4.68 18.05
CA GLU A 113 10.44 5.15 19.25
C GLU A 113 9.51 5.91 20.20
N GLN A 114 8.68 6.80 19.67
CA GLN A 114 7.87 7.75 20.46
C GLN A 114 6.55 7.17 20.97
N THR A 115 5.94 6.26 20.21
CA THR A 115 4.68 5.66 20.62
C THR A 115 4.88 4.81 21.87
N SER A 116 3.92 4.80 22.79
CA SER A 116 3.89 3.88 23.93
C SER A 116 2.94 2.72 23.71
N ASP A 117 1.88 2.95 22.93
CA ASP A 117 0.87 1.94 22.59
C ASP A 117 1.47 0.80 21.76
N GLN A 118 1.24 -0.43 22.20
CA GLN A 118 1.83 -1.61 21.55
C GLN A 118 1.10 -1.97 20.25
N GLY A 119 -0.21 -1.74 20.15
CA GLY A 119 -0.96 -1.99 18.92
C GLY A 119 -0.49 -1.07 17.79
N GLU A 120 -0.35 0.22 18.07
CA GLU A 120 0.19 1.21 17.13
C GLU A 120 1.64 0.87 16.74
N LYS A 121 2.51 0.48 17.69
CA LYS A 121 3.88 0.03 17.35
C LYS A 121 3.88 -1.16 16.40
N ALA A 122 3.00 -2.14 16.63
CA ALA A 122 2.91 -3.30 15.75
C ALA A 122 2.54 -2.87 14.31
N TYR A 123 1.62 -1.91 14.17
CA TYR A 123 1.27 -1.33 12.87
C TYR A 123 2.48 -0.63 12.22
N TYR A 124 3.22 0.20 12.94
CA TYR A 124 4.41 0.87 12.37
C TYR A 124 5.50 -0.12 11.95
N TYR A 125 5.69 -1.21 12.69
CA TYR A 125 6.57 -2.29 12.26
C TYR A 125 6.11 -2.96 10.97
N VAL A 126 4.80 -3.17 10.79
CA VAL A 126 4.25 -3.66 9.52
C VAL A 126 4.52 -2.68 8.38
N CYS A 127 4.39 -1.37 8.62
CA CYS A 127 4.73 -0.36 7.62
C CYS A 127 6.23 -0.36 7.25
N LEU A 128 7.13 -0.48 8.23
CA LEU A 128 8.57 -0.61 7.99
C LEU A 128 8.91 -1.90 7.23
N GLY A 129 8.25 -3.01 7.55
CA GLY A 129 8.38 -4.26 6.80
C GLY A 129 7.99 -4.08 5.34
N TYR A 130 6.87 -3.38 5.08
CA TYR A 130 6.42 -3.07 3.72
C TYR A 130 7.40 -2.19 2.95
N VAL A 131 7.98 -1.17 3.60
CA VAL A 131 9.03 -0.33 3.00
C VAL A 131 10.22 -1.17 2.57
N ARG A 132 10.72 -2.05 3.44
CA ARG A 132 11.89 -2.88 3.14
C ARG A 132 11.64 -3.91 2.05
N ASP A 133 10.45 -4.50 2.04
CA ASP A 133 10.01 -5.41 0.99
C ASP A 133 10.05 -4.74 -0.38
N HIS A 134 9.52 -3.51 -0.49
CA HIS A 134 9.55 -2.72 -1.73
C HIS A 134 10.96 -2.29 -2.15
N GLN A 135 11.87 -2.11 -1.19
CA GLN A 135 13.29 -1.84 -1.47
C GLN A 135 14.08 -3.10 -1.83
N GLY A 136 13.47 -4.30 -1.75
CA GLY A 136 14.14 -5.59 -1.98
C GLY A 136 15.02 -6.07 -0.82
N ASP A 137 14.95 -5.42 0.34
CA ASP A 137 15.66 -5.83 1.55
C ASP A 137 14.78 -6.83 2.35
N TYR A 138 14.65 -8.04 1.80
CA TYR A 138 13.75 -9.07 2.32
C TYR A 138 14.09 -9.51 3.75
N GLU A 139 15.38 -9.53 4.11
CA GLU A 139 15.81 -9.89 5.46
C GLU A 139 15.31 -8.89 6.50
N LYS A 140 15.45 -7.58 6.23
CA LYS A 140 14.90 -6.56 7.12
C LYS A 140 13.37 -6.53 7.07
N ALA A 141 12.76 -6.79 5.92
CA ALA A 141 11.30 -6.88 5.80
C ALA A 141 10.74 -7.96 6.75
N ILE A 142 11.30 -9.17 6.70
CA ILE A 142 10.95 -10.27 7.62
C ILE A 142 11.17 -9.84 9.06
N TRP A 143 12.32 -9.24 9.38
CA TRP A 143 12.63 -8.82 10.75
C TRP A 143 11.56 -7.86 11.30
N TYR A 144 11.19 -6.83 10.54
CA TYR A 144 10.15 -5.87 10.95
C TYR A 144 8.78 -6.54 11.09
N TYR A 145 8.37 -7.38 10.13
CA TYR A 145 7.10 -8.11 10.23
C TYR A 145 7.07 -9.05 11.44
N GLU A 146 8.18 -9.71 11.77
CA GLU A 146 8.30 -10.54 12.97
C GLU A 146 8.20 -9.71 14.26
N GLN A 147 8.81 -8.52 14.32
CA GLN A 147 8.65 -7.61 15.48
C GLN A 147 7.17 -7.24 15.69
N GLY A 148 6.47 -6.84 14.62
CA GLY A 148 5.04 -6.51 14.68
C GLY A 148 4.19 -7.72 15.10
N LEU A 149 4.47 -8.89 14.53
CA LEU A 149 3.79 -10.15 14.85
C LEU A 149 3.98 -10.55 16.32
N GLU A 150 5.20 -10.43 16.87
CA GLU A 150 5.48 -10.76 18.28
C GLU A 150 4.74 -9.84 19.25
N ILE A 151 4.55 -8.56 18.89
CA ILE A 151 3.71 -7.65 19.66
C ILE A 151 2.25 -8.09 19.58
N LEU A 152 1.72 -8.35 18.38
CA LEU A 152 0.32 -8.77 18.20
C LEU A 152 0.01 -10.05 18.98
N LYS A 153 0.90 -11.05 18.97
CA LYS A 153 0.72 -12.30 19.75
C LYS A 153 0.53 -12.05 21.25
N ARG A 154 1.02 -10.92 21.78
CA ARG A 154 0.90 -10.53 23.19
C ARG A 154 -0.28 -9.61 23.47
N THR A 155 -0.78 -8.90 22.45
CA THR A 155 -1.80 -7.85 22.62
C THR A 155 -3.19 -8.26 22.16
N VAL A 156 -3.31 -9.22 21.23
CA VAL A 156 -4.61 -9.66 20.69
C VAL A 156 -4.81 -11.17 20.86
N PRO A 157 -6.08 -11.66 20.84
CA PRO A 157 -6.38 -13.09 20.85
C PRO A 157 -5.70 -13.87 19.70
N SER A 158 -5.46 -15.16 19.90
CA SER A 158 -4.74 -16.01 18.93
C SER A 158 -5.44 -16.19 17.57
N ASP A 159 -6.73 -15.88 17.50
CA ASP A 159 -7.57 -15.91 16.30
C ASP A 159 -7.83 -14.51 15.73
N HIS A 160 -7.17 -13.46 16.24
CA HIS A 160 -7.41 -12.11 15.75
C HIS A 160 -6.97 -11.93 14.28
N PRO A 161 -7.79 -11.32 13.39
CA PRO A 161 -7.46 -11.13 11.97
C PRO A 161 -6.12 -10.43 11.70
N TYR A 162 -5.66 -9.54 12.58
CA TYR A 162 -4.34 -8.90 12.45
C TYR A 162 -3.15 -9.87 12.49
N LEU A 163 -3.28 -11.00 13.21
CA LEU A 163 -2.27 -12.06 13.18
C LEU A 163 -2.23 -12.71 11.79
N ALA A 164 -3.40 -12.95 11.19
CA ALA A 164 -3.50 -13.50 9.85
C ALA A 164 -2.90 -12.58 8.79
N SER A 165 -3.19 -11.27 8.84
CA SER A 165 -2.58 -10.28 7.95
C SER A 165 -1.05 -10.25 8.09
N SER A 166 -0.54 -10.35 9.32
CA SER A 166 0.91 -10.38 9.58
C SER A 166 1.57 -11.65 9.03
N TYR A 167 0.95 -12.81 9.21
CA TYR A 167 1.43 -14.05 8.62
C TYR A 167 1.41 -13.99 7.09
N ASN A 168 0.38 -13.40 6.48
CA ASN A 168 0.29 -13.23 5.03
C ASN A 168 1.42 -12.34 4.49
N ASN A 169 1.76 -11.25 5.18
CA ASN A 169 2.87 -10.37 4.79
C ASN A 169 4.22 -11.11 4.82
N ILE A 170 4.50 -11.88 5.88
CA ILE A 170 5.71 -12.71 5.96
C ILE A 170 5.72 -13.76 4.84
N GLY A 171 4.56 -14.36 4.56
CA GLY A 171 4.39 -15.31 3.45
C GLY A 171 4.76 -14.69 2.10
N ASN A 172 4.33 -13.46 1.83
CA ASN A 172 4.65 -12.71 0.59
C ASN A 172 6.15 -12.51 0.42
N VAL A 173 6.86 -12.16 1.50
CA VAL A 173 8.32 -11.97 1.43
C VAL A 173 9.01 -13.30 1.11
N TYR A 174 8.62 -14.40 1.76
CA TYR A 174 9.19 -15.72 1.45
C TYR A 174 8.86 -16.20 0.03
N ASP A 175 7.66 -15.92 -0.49
CA ASP A 175 7.32 -16.24 -1.89
C ASP A 175 8.20 -15.45 -2.86
N SER A 176 8.41 -14.16 -2.60
CA SER A 176 9.29 -13.29 -3.38
C SER A 176 10.75 -13.75 -3.36
N MET A 177 11.19 -14.39 -2.28
CA MET A 177 12.51 -15.02 -2.17
C MET A 177 12.60 -16.40 -2.85
N GLY A 178 11.49 -16.97 -3.33
CA GLY A 178 11.42 -18.34 -3.85
C GLY A 178 11.44 -19.43 -2.76
N GLU A 179 11.28 -19.04 -1.50
CA GLU A 179 11.25 -19.93 -0.33
C GLU A 179 9.84 -20.51 -0.12
N TYR A 180 9.32 -21.17 -1.16
CA TYR A 180 7.91 -21.56 -1.28
C TYR A 180 7.37 -22.38 -0.10
N SER A 181 8.17 -23.29 0.47
CA SER A 181 7.72 -24.08 1.63
C SER A 181 7.48 -23.22 2.87
N LYS A 182 8.28 -22.17 3.09
CA LYS A 182 8.06 -21.22 4.19
C LYS A 182 6.84 -20.35 3.88
N ALA A 183 6.73 -19.84 2.65
CA ALA A 183 5.58 -19.06 2.22
C ALA A 183 4.25 -19.80 2.47
N LEU A 184 4.15 -21.05 2.03
CA LEU A 184 2.98 -21.91 2.27
C LEU A 184 2.67 -22.06 3.76
N SER A 185 3.67 -22.33 4.61
CA SER A 185 3.46 -22.47 6.05
C SER A 185 2.86 -21.21 6.68
N PHE A 186 3.29 -20.03 6.24
CA PHE A 186 2.76 -18.76 6.73
C PHE A 186 1.37 -18.46 6.18
N TYR A 187 1.13 -18.69 4.88
CA TYR A 187 -0.20 -18.52 4.30
C TYR A 187 -1.24 -19.48 4.87
N GLU A 188 -0.87 -20.72 5.17
CA GLU A 188 -1.78 -21.69 5.80
C GLU A 188 -2.19 -21.27 7.21
N LYS A 189 -1.26 -20.68 8.00
CA LYS A 189 -1.60 -20.09 9.31
C LYS A 189 -2.56 -18.92 9.18
N ALA A 190 -2.33 -18.03 8.22
CA ALA A 190 -3.22 -16.90 7.94
C ALA A 190 -4.62 -17.39 7.53
N LEU A 191 -4.68 -18.32 6.59
CA LEU A 191 -5.91 -18.92 6.09
C LEU A 191 -6.71 -19.59 7.22
N GLN A 192 -6.05 -20.33 8.11
CA GLN A 192 -6.72 -20.99 9.23
C GLN A 192 -7.41 -19.99 10.17
N ILE A 193 -6.75 -18.86 10.48
CA ILE A 193 -7.33 -17.81 11.32
C ILE A 193 -8.52 -17.17 10.60
N PHE A 194 -8.37 -16.80 9.33
CA PHE A 194 -9.45 -16.20 8.56
C PHE A 194 -10.66 -17.13 8.40
N GLN A 195 -10.44 -18.43 8.20
CA GLN A 195 -11.54 -19.41 8.11
C GLN A 195 -12.34 -19.53 9.41
N ASN A 196 -11.69 -19.33 10.56
CA ASN A 196 -12.34 -19.41 11.86
C ASN A 196 -13.08 -18.13 12.26
N THR A 197 -12.66 -16.98 11.72
CA THR A 197 -13.12 -15.66 12.21
C THR A 197 -13.94 -14.86 11.21
N LEU A 198 -13.80 -15.12 9.91
CA LEU A 198 -14.45 -14.34 8.87
C LEU A 198 -15.60 -15.13 8.21
N PRO A 199 -16.62 -14.43 7.67
CA PRO A 199 -17.62 -15.05 6.82
C PRO A 199 -16.99 -15.75 5.61
N SER A 200 -17.58 -16.86 5.17
CA SER A 200 -17.06 -17.68 4.06
C SER A 200 -16.89 -16.94 2.71
N ASN A 201 -17.52 -15.78 2.54
CA ASN A 201 -17.43 -14.92 1.36
C ASN A 201 -16.52 -13.69 1.56
N HIS A 202 -15.75 -13.62 2.65
CA HIS A 202 -14.89 -12.47 2.94
C HIS A 202 -13.73 -12.34 1.93
N PRO A 203 -13.40 -11.12 1.44
CA PRO A 203 -12.30 -10.89 0.50
C PRO A 203 -10.94 -11.45 0.94
N ASP A 204 -10.59 -11.34 2.23
CA ASP A 204 -9.32 -11.86 2.76
C ASP A 204 -9.12 -13.37 2.60
N LEU A 205 -10.22 -14.16 2.59
CA LEU A 205 -10.16 -15.59 2.27
C LEU A 205 -9.81 -15.80 0.80
N ALA A 206 -10.38 -14.99 -0.10
CA ALA A 206 -10.03 -15.06 -1.52
C ALA A 206 -8.56 -14.70 -1.75
N THR A 207 -8.06 -13.65 -1.10
CA THR A 207 -6.64 -13.26 -1.17
C THR A 207 -5.73 -14.37 -0.66
N SER A 208 -6.05 -14.98 0.48
CA SER A 208 -5.26 -16.09 1.05
C SER A 208 -5.21 -17.30 0.11
N TYR A 209 -6.36 -17.71 -0.45
CA TYR A 209 -6.39 -18.79 -1.42
C TYR A 209 -5.65 -18.45 -2.71
N ASN A 210 -5.75 -17.20 -3.20
CA ASN A 210 -5.01 -16.75 -4.37
C ASN A 210 -3.50 -16.84 -4.14
N ASN A 211 -2.99 -16.37 -2.99
CA ASN A 211 -1.57 -16.40 -2.67
C ASN A 211 -1.03 -17.83 -2.61
N ILE A 212 -1.76 -18.76 -1.98
CA ILE A 212 -1.40 -20.19 -1.98
C ILE A 212 -1.41 -20.76 -3.40
N GLY A 213 -2.39 -20.34 -4.23
CA GLY A 213 -2.45 -20.69 -5.65
C GLY A 213 -1.21 -20.24 -6.42
N CYS A 214 -0.75 -19.00 -6.20
CA CYS A 214 0.46 -18.45 -6.79
C CYS A 214 1.70 -19.26 -6.42
N VAL A 215 1.87 -19.61 -5.14
CA VAL A 215 3.00 -20.43 -4.71
C VAL A 215 3.01 -21.80 -5.41
N TYR A 216 1.86 -22.47 -5.49
CA TYR A 216 1.78 -23.76 -6.20
C TYR A 216 2.02 -23.62 -7.71
N ASP A 217 1.60 -22.52 -8.34
CA ASP A 217 1.88 -22.24 -9.75
C ASP A 217 3.38 -22.02 -9.99
N ASN A 218 4.05 -21.25 -9.12
CA ASN A 218 5.50 -21.04 -9.12
C ASN A 218 6.26 -22.37 -8.95
N MET A 219 5.73 -23.29 -8.15
CA MET A 219 6.24 -24.66 -7.98
C MET A 219 5.89 -25.61 -9.15
N LYS A 220 5.13 -25.15 -10.15
CA LYS A 220 4.59 -25.92 -11.28
C LYS A 220 3.64 -27.05 -10.86
N GLU A 221 3.06 -26.95 -9.67
CA GLU A 221 2.02 -27.84 -9.17
C GLU A 221 0.62 -27.37 -9.63
N TYR A 222 0.44 -27.32 -10.96
CA TYR A 222 -0.69 -26.66 -11.61
C TYR A 222 -2.07 -27.14 -11.12
N SER A 223 -2.24 -28.44 -10.85
CA SER A 223 -3.51 -28.97 -10.34
C SER A 223 -3.87 -28.41 -8.96
N LYS A 224 -2.88 -28.21 -8.08
CA LYS A 224 -3.10 -27.58 -6.77
C LYS A 224 -3.36 -26.09 -6.95
N ALA A 225 -2.57 -25.42 -7.78
CA ALA A 225 -2.75 -24.00 -8.10
C ALA A 225 -4.19 -23.71 -8.58
N LEU A 226 -4.70 -24.47 -9.56
CA LEU A 226 -6.08 -24.36 -10.04
C LEU A 226 -7.10 -24.54 -8.92
N SER A 227 -6.96 -25.57 -8.07
CA SER A 227 -7.89 -25.80 -6.97
C SER A 227 -7.98 -24.61 -6.01
N TYR A 228 -6.85 -23.94 -5.75
CA TYR A 228 -6.80 -22.76 -4.89
C TYR A 228 -7.31 -21.49 -5.59
N TYR A 229 -6.95 -21.26 -6.85
CA TYR A 229 -7.47 -20.15 -7.63
C TYR A 229 -8.99 -20.23 -7.85
N GLU A 230 -9.54 -21.43 -8.08
CA GLU A 230 -10.99 -21.63 -8.21
C GLU A 230 -11.74 -21.33 -6.91
N LYS A 231 -11.17 -21.67 -5.74
CA LYS A 231 -11.73 -21.26 -4.44
C LYS A 231 -11.73 -19.75 -4.27
N ALA A 232 -10.62 -19.08 -4.61
CA ALA A 232 -10.53 -17.62 -4.56
C ALA A 232 -11.57 -16.95 -5.50
N LEU A 233 -11.66 -17.44 -6.73
CA LEU A 233 -12.63 -16.97 -7.72
C LEU A 233 -14.07 -17.14 -7.24
N ALA A 234 -14.42 -18.31 -6.67
CA ALA A 234 -15.77 -18.57 -6.18
C ALA A 234 -16.19 -17.63 -5.04
N ILE A 235 -15.24 -17.21 -4.19
CA ILE A 235 -15.48 -16.21 -3.16
C ILE A 235 -15.71 -14.83 -3.80
N ARG A 236 -14.80 -14.40 -4.68
CA ARG A 236 -14.88 -13.11 -5.39
C ARG A 236 -16.17 -12.96 -6.19
N GLN A 237 -16.64 -14.03 -6.84
CA GLN A 237 -17.91 -14.03 -7.58
C GLN A 237 -19.14 -13.83 -6.69
N LYS A 238 -19.06 -14.19 -5.40
CA LYS A 238 -20.16 -14.01 -4.44
C LYS A 238 -20.13 -12.64 -3.76
N SER A 239 -18.96 -12.03 -3.62
CA SER A 239 -18.77 -10.80 -2.85
C SER A 239 -18.60 -9.54 -3.69
N LEU A 240 -18.20 -9.66 -4.96
CA LEU A 240 -17.88 -8.53 -5.82
C LEU A 240 -18.93 -8.36 -6.94
N SER A 241 -19.04 -7.15 -7.46
CA SER A 241 -19.83 -6.88 -8.67
C SER A 241 -19.27 -7.64 -9.88
N LEU A 242 -20.12 -8.00 -10.85
CA LEU A 242 -19.71 -8.80 -12.02
C LEU A 242 -18.51 -8.25 -12.79
N ASN A 243 -18.34 -6.93 -12.83
CA ASN A 243 -17.25 -6.27 -13.55
C ASN A 243 -16.07 -5.86 -12.65
N HIS A 244 -15.94 -6.41 -11.43
CA HIS A 244 -14.86 -6.00 -10.54
C HIS A 244 -13.48 -6.43 -11.07
N PRO A 245 -12.45 -5.56 -11.07
CA PRO A 245 -11.10 -5.88 -11.59
C PRO A 245 -10.49 -7.18 -11.02
N ASP A 246 -10.66 -7.45 -9.73
CA ASP A 246 -10.19 -8.69 -9.09
C ASP A 246 -10.72 -9.99 -9.73
N LEU A 247 -11.91 -9.96 -10.36
CA LEU A 247 -12.43 -11.10 -11.11
C LEU A 247 -11.63 -11.30 -12.40
N ALA A 248 -11.28 -10.22 -13.10
CA ALA A 248 -10.43 -10.28 -14.27
C ALA A 248 -9.04 -10.83 -13.94
N ALA A 249 -8.45 -10.40 -12.82
CA ALA A 249 -7.17 -10.91 -12.32
C ALA A 249 -7.26 -12.41 -11.99
N SER A 250 -8.33 -12.86 -11.31
CA SER A 250 -8.56 -14.29 -11.05
C SER A 250 -8.63 -15.12 -12.33
N TYR A 251 -9.37 -14.64 -13.34
CA TYR A 251 -9.46 -15.34 -14.62
C TYR A 251 -8.12 -15.37 -15.35
N ASN A 252 -7.33 -14.30 -15.28
CA ASN A 252 -5.99 -14.27 -15.88
C ASN A 252 -5.05 -15.29 -15.22
N ASN A 253 -5.04 -15.39 -13.89
CA ASN A 253 -4.24 -16.38 -13.16
C ASN A 253 -4.61 -17.81 -13.57
N ILE A 254 -5.91 -18.13 -13.62
CA ILE A 254 -6.39 -19.45 -14.05
C ILE A 254 -6.01 -19.74 -15.51
N SER A 255 -6.12 -18.74 -16.39
CA SER A 255 -5.70 -18.88 -17.79
C SER A 255 -4.22 -19.22 -17.91
N PHE A 256 -3.36 -18.52 -17.17
CA PHE A 256 -1.92 -18.74 -17.20
C PHE A 256 -1.57 -20.18 -16.82
N VAL A 257 -2.22 -20.73 -15.78
CA VAL A 257 -2.04 -22.14 -15.39
C VAL A 257 -2.46 -23.09 -16.51
N TYR A 258 -3.64 -22.88 -17.13
CA TYR A 258 -4.08 -23.72 -18.25
C TYR A 258 -3.16 -23.61 -19.47
N HIS A 259 -2.62 -22.42 -19.75
CA HIS A 259 -1.63 -22.22 -20.80
C HIS A 259 -0.35 -23.04 -20.51
N ASN A 260 0.14 -23.03 -19.27
CA ASN A 260 1.31 -23.81 -18.85
C ASN A 260 1.06 -25.34 -18.93
N MET A 261 -0.19 -25.76 -18.70
CA MET A 261 -0.64 -27.13 -18.91
C MET A 261 -0.88 -27.49 -20.38
N LYS A 262 -0.75 -26.54 -21.31
CA LYS A 262 -1.05 -26.67 -22.74
C LYS A 262 -2.53 -26.94 -23.06
N ASP A 263 -3.44 -26.65 -22.12
CA ASP A 263 -4.88 -26.62 -22.36
C ASP A 263 -5.27 -25.24 -22.90
N TYR A 264 -4.83 -24.97 -24.14
CA TYR A 264 -4.99 -23.67 -24.78
C TYR A 264 -6.46 -23.27 -24.97
N SER A 265 -7.36 -24.25 -25.11
CA SER A 265 -8.80 -24.02 -25.21
C SER A 265 -9.35 -23.40 -23.92
N LYS A 266 -8.99 -23.94 -22.75
CA LYS A 266 -9.41 -23.34 -21.48
C LYS A 266 -8.66 -22.04 -21.18
N ALA A 267 -7.37 -21.96 -21.51
CA ALA A 267 -6.62 -20.71 -21.36
C ALA A 267 -7.29 -19.56 -22.11
N LEU A 268 -7.71 -19.80 -23.37
CA LEU A 268 -8.43 -18.82 -24.17
C LEU A 268 -9.76 -18.41 -23.53
N LEU A 269 -10.57 -19.39 -23.10
CA LEU A 269 -11.87 -19.13 -22.45
C LEU A 269 -11.72 -18.18 -21.24
N TYR A 270 -10.70 -18.40 -20.41
CA TYR A 270 -10.48 -17.57 -19.23
C TYR A 270 -9.90 -16.19 -19.56
N LEU A 271 -9.03 -16.07 -20.57
CA LEU A 271 -8.57 -14.75 -21.04
C LEU A 271 -9.71 -13.92 -21.62
N GLU A 272 -10.62 -14.53 -22.38
CA GLU A 272 -11.77 -13.82 -22.94
C GLU A 272 -12.70 -13.26 -21.84
N ARG A 273 -12.90 -14.01 -20.75
CA ARG A 273 -13.64 -13.51 -19.56
C ARG A 273 -12.92 -12.37 -18.85
N SER A 274 -11.60 -12.46 -18.73
CA SER A 274 -10.79 -11.37 -18.16
C SER A 274 -10.91 -10.10 -19.01
N LEU A 275 -10.78 -10.23 -20.33
CA LEU A 275 -10.88 -9.12 -21.28
C LEU A 275 -12.24 -8.43 -21.24
N ASP A 276 -13.33 -9.21 -21.20
CA ASP A 276 -14.71 -8.69 -21.13
C ASP A 276 -14.90 -7.75 -19.94
N ILE A 277 -14.45 -8.18 -18.75
CA ILE A 277 -14.50 -7.35 -17.54
C ILE A 277 -13.66 -6.09 -17.71
N LEU A 278 -12.40 -6.21 -18.14
CA LEU A 278 -11.49 -5.07 -18.25
C LEU A 278 -12.01 -4.02 -19.24
N GLN A 279 -12.65 -4.43 -20.34
CA GLN A 279 -13.27 -3.53 -21.30
C GLN A 279 -14.46 -2.74 -20.72
N HIS A 280 -15.12 -3.26 -19.69
CA HIS A 280 -16.20 -2.57 -18.99
C HIS A 280 -15.73 -1.58 -17.93
N VAL A 281 -14.57 -1.81 -17.31
CA VAL A 281 -14.08 -0.97 -16.19
C VAL A 281 -12.97 0.01 -16.55
N LEU A 282 -12.18 -0.26 -17.58
CA LEU A 282 -11.00 0.53 -17.91
C LEU A 282 -11.17 1.27 -19.24
N PRO A 283 -10.52 2.44 -19.40
CA PRO A 283 -10.46 3.11 -20.70
C PRO A 283 -9.86 2.18 -21.77
N PRO A 284 -10.33 2.20 -23.02
CA PRO A 284 -9.84 1.32 -24.08
C PRO A 284 -8.32 1.37 -24.34
N THR A 285 -7.67 2.47 -23.94
CA THR A 285 -6.22 2.68 -24.05
C THR A 285 -5.43 2.16 -22.85
N HIS A 286 -6.08 1.56 -21.86
CA HIS A 286 -5.40 1.05 -20.66
C HIS A 286 -4.45 -0.11 -21.02
N PRO A 287 -3.18 -0.10 -20.57
CA PRO A 287 -2.19 -1.12 -20.95
C PRO A 287 -2.61 -2.56 -20.66
N GLU A 288 -3.35 -2.77 -19.57
CA GLU A 288 -3.82 -4.10 -19.18
C GLU A 288 -4.76 -4.76 -20.21
N ILE A 289 -5.61 -3.96 -20.87
CA ILE A 289 -6.47 -4.46 -21.96
C ILE A 289 -5.59 -4.98 -23.11
N GLN A 290 -4.52 -4.26 -23.44
CA GLN A 290 -3.61 -4.66 -24.51
C GLN A 290 -2.84 -5.93 -24.13
N ASN A 291 -2.34 -6.04 -22.89
CA ASN A 291 -1.65 -7.22 -22.40
C ASN A 291 -2.53 -8.49 -22.53
N VAL A 292 -3.81 -8.40 -22.16
CA VAL A 292 -4.74 -9.53 -22.27
C VAL A 292 -5.03 -9.88 -23.73
N LYS A 293 -5.18 -8.88 -24.62
CA LYS A 293 -5.33 -9.11 -26.07
C LYS A 293 -4.12 -9.82 -26.67
N ASP A 294 -2.92 -9.39 -26.33
CA ASP A 294 -1.68 -10.02 -26.79
C ASP A 294 -1.60 -11.47 -26.30
N GLY A 295 -1.98 -11.72 -25.05
CA GLY A 295 -2.11 -13.07 -24.49
C GLY A 295 -3.10 -13.95 -25.28
N ILE A 296 -4.27 -13.42 -25.64
CA ILE A 296 -5.26 -14.12 -26.47
C ILE A 296 -4.67 -14.49 -27.83
N GLU A 297 -3.94 -13.57 -28.49
CA GLU A 297 -3.30 -13.87 -29.79
C GLU A 297 -2.23 -14.95 -29.67
N ILE A 298 -1.44 -14.94 -28.59
CA ILE A 298 -0.44 -15.98 -28.32
C ILE A 298 -1.11 -17.35 -28.17
N VAL A 299 -2.18 -17.43 -27.38
CA VAL A 299 -2.91 -18.69 -27.16
C VAL A 299 -3.58 -19.17 -28.46
N LYS A 300 -4.17 -18.26 -29.25
CA LYS A 300 -4.79 -18.60 -30.55
C LYS A 300 -3.81 -19.20 -31.56
N LYS A 301 -2.54 -18.78 -31.54
CA LYS A 301 -1.49 -19.37 -32.39
C LYS A 301 -1.09 -20.80 -31.99
N LYS A 302 -1.54 -21.28 -30.82
CA LYS A 302 -1.23 -22.61 -30.28
C LYS A 302 -2.40 -23.61 -30.40
N LEU A 303 -3.58 -23.14 -30.76
CA LEU A 303 -4.77 -23.94 -31.09
C LEU A 303 -4.68 -24.49 -32.51
#